data_AF-A0A1Y0D9P7-F1
#
_entry.id   AF-A0A1Y0D9P7-F1
#
_cell.length_a   1.000
_cell.length_b   1.000
_cell.length_c   1.000
_cell.angle_alpha   90.00
_cell.angle_beta   90.00
_cell.angle_gamma   90.00
#
_symmetry.space_group_name_H-M   'P 1'
#
loop_
_entity.id
_entity.type
_entity.pdbx_description
1 polymer ?
#
loop_
_entity_poly.entity_id
_entity_poly.type
_entity_poly.pdbx_seq_one_letter_code
_entity_poly.pdbx_strand_id
1 'polypeptide(L)'
;MRGLVRVKPASLKLRSKGMIMKGIIKTYLPEKRYGFIKGDDGKDYFFHASEFRDKEHAEQLCEEGFVHFDQQATPKGYKAKNCSLLNPSDILTYIKPDEFMTTRSRHVSGWEVLEQSSWIVHGSSRDSPDAAKKETMDGAVRIGANALINFEYYKTTGSEPGTGNGTYNYTIHNFRGRAVTIAKRNSKGKHLESDFLGLNEKGEQLKARLIEDTKKSKNKRNVIWLIVSLLTFISLSTVFFNSVFYIIFFVFIGFVFGRSTDYDSWLERA
;
A
#
# COMPACT_ATOMS: atom_id res chain seq x y z
N MET A 1 -43.13 -53.93 49.87
CA MET A 1 -41.81 -54.05 49.22
C MET A 1 -41.95 -53.62 47.76
N ARG A 2 -41.01 -52.80 47.28
CA ARG A 2 -41.11 -51.94 46.09
C ARG A 2 -41.07 -52.74 44.78
N GLY A 3 -41.94 -52.37 43.83
CA GLY A 3 -41.97 -52.94 42.48
C GLY A 3 -40.77 -52.50 41.64
N LEU A 4 -40.18 -53.46 40.91
CA LEU A 4 -39.13 -53.20 39.93
C LEU A 4 -39.74 -52.53 38.68
N VAL A 5 -39.37 -51.27 38.45
CA VAL A 5 -39.62 -50.57 37.19
C VAL A 5 -38.55 -50.96 36.19
N ARG A 6 -38.94 -51.67 35.13
CA ARG A 6 -38.08 -52.05 34.01
C ARG A 6 -37.89 -50.84 33.10
N VAL A 7 -36.75 -50.16 33.23
CA VAL A 7 -36.39 -49.03 32.36
C VAL A 7 -36.01 -49.57 30.98
N LYS A 8 -36.77 -49.23 29.94
CA LYS A 8 -36.40 -49.50 28.54
C LYS A 8 -35.16 -48.66 28.20
N PRO A 9 -34.11 -49.22 27.59
CA PRO A 9 -32.99 -48.42 27.12
C PRO A 9 -33.46 -47.49 26.00
N ALA A 10 -33.15 -46.20 26.16
CA ALA A 10 -33.37 -45.19 25.15
C ALA A 10 -32.61 -45.57 23.87
N SER A 11 -33.31 -45.65 22.75
CA SER A 11 -32.70 -45.85 21.44
C SER A 11 -31.85 -44.63 21.08
N LEU A 12 -30.53 -44.78 21.18
CA LEU A 12 -29.59 -43.87 20.52
C LEU A 12 -29.86 -43.94 19.02
N LYS A 13 -30.55 -42.92 18.49
CA LYS A 13 -30.58 -42.65 17.05
C LYS A 13 -29.14 -42.48 16.61
N LEU A 14 -28.59 -43.48 15.91
CA LEU A 14 -27.41 -43.30 15.07
C LEU A 14 -27.77 -42.21 14.07
N ARG A 15 -27.36 -40.97 14.35
CA ARG A 15 -27.22 -39.94 13.33
C ARG A 15 -26.40 -40.59 12.23
N SER A 16 -26.87 -40.55 10.98
CA SER A 16 -26.03 -40.95 9.85
C SER A 16 -24.71 -40.23 10.04
N LYS A 17 -23.64 -41.01 10.08
CA LYS A 17 -22.28 -40.51 10.17
C LYS A 17 -22.10 -39.75 8.85
N GLY A 18 -22.46 -38.45 8.85
CA GLY A 18 -22.17 -37.57 7.74
C GLY A 18 -20.71 -37.79 7.42
N MET A 19 -20.41 -38.18 6.18
CA MET A 19 -19.02 -38.37 5.80
C MET A 19 -18.34 -37.03 5.99
N ILE A 20 -17.51 -36.95 7.03
CA ILE A 20 -16.68 -35.79 7.30
C ILE A 20 -15.71 -35.72 6.12
N MET A 21 -15.95 -34.73 5.28
CA MET A 21 -15.17 -34.43 4.10
C MET A 21 -14.10 -33.42 4.47
N LYS A 22 -12.93 -33.51 3.84
CA LYS A 22 -11.88 -32.50 3.93
C LYS A 22 -11.80 -31.72 2.62
N GLY A 23 -11.28 -30.51 2.71
CA GLY A 23 -11.05 -29.67 1.56
C GLY A 23 -10.39 -28.35 1.90
N ILE A 24 -10.32 -27.48 0.89
CA ILE A 24 -9.68 -26.17 0.95
C ILE A 24 -10.69 -25.10 0.56
N ILE A 25 -10.77 -23.99 1.29
CA ILE A 25 -11.57 -22.83 0.90
C ILE A 25 -10.97 -22.23 -0.39
N LYS A 26 -11.66 -22.42 -1.51
CA LYS A 26 -11.23 -21.96 -2.83
C LYS A 26 -11.52 -20.48 -3.04
N THR A 27 -12.70 -20.04 -2.60
CA THR A 27 -13.11 -18.63 -2.63
C THR A 27 -13.95 -18.32 -1.42
N TYR A 28 -13.84 -17.09 -0.92
CA TYR A 28 -14.71 -16.56 0.11
C TYR A 28 -14.97 -15.09 -0.16
N LEU A 29 -16.24 -14.69 -0.08
CA LEU A 29 -16.66 -13.31 -0.23
C LEU A 29 -17.21 -12.82 1.12
N PRO A 30 -16.39 -12.11 1.91
CA PRO A 30 -16.77 -11.66 3.26
C PRO A 30 -18.05 -10.83 3.27
N GLU A 31 -18.22 -9.93 2.29
CA GLU A 31 -19.39 -9.04 2.17
C GLU A 31 -20.73 -9.80 2.07
N LYS A 32 -20.74 -10.94 1.37
CA LYS A 32 -21.94 -11.77 1.18
C LYS A 32 -21.95 -13.01 2.10
N ARG A 33 -20.93 -13.16 2.95
CA ARG A 33 -20.77 -14.26 3.91
C ARG A 33 -20.93 -15.65 3.29
N TYR A 34 -20.50 -15.85 2.04
CA TYR A 34 -20.51 -17.17 1.39
C TYR A 34 -19.22 -17.44 0.63
N GLY A 35 -18.96 -18.70 0.35
CA GLY A 35 -17.82 -19.13 -0.43
C GLY A 35 -17.97 -20.53 -1.00
N PHE A 36 -16.87 -21.04 -1.55
CA PHE A 36 -16.78 -22.38 -2.09
C PHE A 36 -15.57 -23.12 -1.52
N ILE A 37 -15.77 -24.39 -1.16
CA ILE A 37 -14.72 -25.30 -0.72
C ILE A 37 -14.45 -26.29 -1.85
N LYS A 38 -13.18 -26.47 -2.21
CA LYS A 38 -12.73 -27.58 -3.04
C LYS A 38 -12.55 -28.80 -2.14
N GLY A 39 -13.45 -29.77 -2.23
CA GLY A 39 -13.30 -31.04 -1.52
C GLY A 39 -12.14 -31.86 -2.09
N ASP A 40 -11.56 -32.71 -1.24
CA ASP A 40 -10.52 -33.68 -1.62
C ASP A 40 -11.00 -34.68 -2.69
N ASP A 41 -12.32 -34.81 -2.89
CA ASP A 41 -12.95 -35.60 -3.96
C ASP A 41 -12.98 -34.86 -5.31
N GLY A 42 -12.42 -33.65 -5.35
CA GLY A 42 -12.37 -32.80 -6.53
C GLY A 42 -13.67 -32.05 -6.81
N LYS A 43 -14.68 -32.06 -5.93
CA LYS A 43 -15.94 -31.30 -6.14
C LYS A 43 -15.92 -29.95 -5.44
N ASP A 44 -16.73 -29.03 -5.95
CA ASP A 44 -16.90 -27.70 -5.37
C ASP A 44 -18.17 -27.69 -4.49
N TYR A 45 -18.02 -27.28 -3.24
CA TYR A 45 -19.08 -27.24 -2.23
C TYR A 45 -19.38 -25.80 -1.83
N PHE A 46 -20.62 -25.38 -2.01
CA PHE A 46 -21.08 -24.07 -1.53
C PHE A 46 -21.18 -24.07 0.01
N PHE A 47 -20.74 -23.00 0.66
CA PHE A 47 -20.98 -22.77 2.08
C PHE A 47 -21.43 -21.34 2.36
N HIS A 48 -22.18 -21.18 3.44
CA HIS A 48 -22.42 -19.87 4.07
C HIS A 48 -21.61 -19.81 5.36
N ALA A 49 -21.11 -18.63 5.76
CA ALA A 49 -20.25 -18.48 6.93
C ALA A 49 -20.92 -18.99 8.22
N SER A 50 -22.26 -18.94 8.29
CA SER A 50 -23.04 -19.50 9.42
C SER A 50 -22.96 -21.03 9.55
N GLU A 51 -22.48 -21.74 8.54
CA GLU A 51 -22.28 -23.19 8.59
C GLU A 51 -21.03 -23.57 9.37
N PHE A 52 -20.13 -22.62 9.67
CA PHE A 52 -18.97 -22.83 10.53
C PHE A 52 -19.41 -22.89 12.00
N ARG A 53 -18.92 -23.91 12.71
CA ARG A 53 -19.25 -24.14 14.13
C ARG A 53 -18.63 -23.07 15.02
N ASP A 54 -17.44 -22.66 14.65
CA ASP A 54 -16.71 -21.60 15.32
C ASP A 54 -17.11 -20.25 14.73
N LYS A 55 -17.97 -19.54 15.46
CA LYS A 55 -18.53 -18.26 15.00
C LYS A 55 -17.53 -17.12 15.09
N GLU A 56 -16.54 -17.22 15.97
CA GLU A 56 -15.52 -16.18 16.18
C GLU A 56 -14.58 -16.15 14.97
N HIS A 57 -14.17 -17.32 14.50
CA HIS A 57 -13.32 -17.46 13.32
C HIS A 57 -14.08 -17.40 11.98
N ALA A 58 -15.42 -17.53 11.98
CA ALA A 58 -16.23 -17.47 10.76
C ALA A 58 -16.17 -16.11 10.03
N GLU A 59 -15.85 -15.03 10.75
CA GLU A 59 -15.67 -13.70 10.15
C GLU A 59 -14.27 -13.51 9.56
N GLN A 60 -13.31 -14.33 9.98
CA GLN A 60 -11.91 -14.28 9.59
C GLN A 60 -11.55 -15.35 8.54
N LEU A 61 -12.55 -16.04 7.98
CA LEU A 61 -12.33 -17.04 6.93
C LEU A 61 -11.56 -16.42 5.76
N CYS A 62 -10.62 -17.18 5.24
CA CYS A 62 -9.81 -16.78 4.11
C CYS A 62 -9.62 -17.93 3.12
N GLU A 63 -9.15 -17.56 1.93
CA GLU A 63 -8.81 -18.53 0.90
C GLU A 63 -7.63 -19.40 1.34
N GLU A 64 -7.54 -20.59 0.74
CA GLU A 64 -6.54 -21.62 1.02
C GLU A 64 -6.64 -22.24 2.42
N GLY A 65 -7.65 -21.88 3.22
CA GLY A 65 -7.89 -22.46 4.53
C GLY A 65 -8.34 -23.92 4.46
N PHE A 66 -7.66 -24.78 5.22
CA PHE A 66 -8.01 -26.19 5.33
C PHE A 66 -9.23 -26.37 6.24
N VAL A 67 -10.22 -27.12 5.76
CA VAL A 67 -11.49 -27.32 6.48
C VAL A 67 -11.93 -28.78 6.51
N HIS A 68 -12.74 -29.11 7.50
CA HIS A 68 -13.56 -30.31 7.50
C HIS A 68 -15.05 -29.93 7.47
N PHE A 69 -15.91 -30.70 6.81
CA PHE A 69 -17.33 -30.38 6.68
C PHE A 69 -18.17 -31.62 6.40
N ASP A 70 -19.47 -31.52 6.66
CA ASP A 70 -20.45 -32.52 6.27
C ASP A 70 -20.97 -32.18 4.86
N GLN A 71 -20.87 -33.12 3.92
CA GLN A 71 -21.42 -32.92 2.58
C GLN A 71 -22.94 -33.11 2.54
N GLN A 72 -23.63 -32.22 1.81
CA GLN A 72 -25.06 -32.32 1.54
C GLN A 72 -25.36 -32.05 0.06
N ALA A 73 -26.03 -32.98 -0.62
CA ALA A 73 -26.56 -32.74 -1.96
C ALA A 73 -27.78 -31.79 -1.91
N THR A 74 -27.83 -30.84 -2.83
CA THR A 74 -28.94 -29.89 -3.00
C THR A 74 -29.32 -29.78 -4.48
N PRO A 75 -30.50 -29.26 -4.83
CA PRO A 75 -30.88 -29.04 -6.23
C PRO A 75 -29.92 -28.11 -7.00
N LYS A 76 -29.15 -27.28 -6.28
CA LYS A 76 -28.17 -26.34 -6.85
C LYS A 76 -26.73 -26.88 -6.84
N GLY A 77 -26.53 -28.16 -6.54
CA GLY A 77 -25.22 -28.78 -6.40
C GLY A 77 -24.91 -29.17 -4.94
N TYR A 78 -23.63 -29.25 -4.60
CA TYR A 78 -23.22 -29.68 -3.27
C TYR A 78 -23.07 -28.51 -2.30
N LYS A 79 -23.52 -28.72 -1.06
CA LYS A 79 -23.42 -27.77 0.05
C LYS A 79 -22.59 -28.38 1.18
N ALA A 80 -21.71 -27.59 1.76
CA ALA A 80 -20.99 -27.92 2.99
C ALA A 80 -21.78 -27.44 4.21
N LYS A 81 -21.86 -28.29 5.24
CA LYS A 81 -22.48 -28.00 6.53
C LYS A 81 -21.55 -28.32 7.69
N ASN A 82 -21.83 -27.74 8.86
CA ASN A 82 -21.11 -28.03 10.11
C ASN A 82 -19.58 -27.89 9.96
N CYS A 83 -19.14 -26.82 9.30
CA CYS A 83 -17.75 -26.61 8.89
C CYS A 83 -16.83 -26.36 10.10
N SER A 84 -15.67 -27.00 10.05
CA SER A 84 -14.44 -26.92 10.85
C SER A 84 -13.29 -26.21 10.17
N LEU A 85 -12.61 -25.23 10.76
CA LEU A 85 -11.21 -24.99 10.37
C LEU A 85 -10.35 -26.12 10.95
N LEU A 86 -9.44 -26.68 10.13
CA LEU A 86 -8.51 -27.70 10.60
C LEU A 86 -7.45 -27.11 11.53
N ASN A 87 -6.95 -25.92 11.20
CA ASN A 87 -6.02 -25.14 12.02
C ASN A 87 -6.52 -23.69 12.11
N PRO A 88 -7.00 -23.23 13.28
CA PRO A 88 -7.43 -21.84 13.47
C PRO A 88 -6.30 -20.81 13.33
N SER A 89 -5.03 -21.21 13.46
CA SER A 89 -3.88 -20.33 13.26
C SER A 89 -3.69 -19.88 11.81
N ASP A 90 -4.16 -20.69 10.86
CA ASP A 90 -3.84 -20.48 9.44
C ASP A 90 -4.57 -19.25 8.90
N ILE A 91 -5.73 -18.89 9.47
CA ILE A 91 -6.50 -17.71 9.06
C ILE A 91 -5.95 -16.36 9.55
N LEU A 92 -4.88 -16.38 10.37
CA LEU A 92 -4.23 -15.17 10.90
C LEU A 92 -3.10 -14.65 9.99
N THR A 93 -2.83 -15.35 8.89
CA THR A 93 -1.73 -15.03 7.98
C THR A 93 -2.20 -14.27 6.74
N TYR A 94 -1.29 -13.48 6.20
CA TYR A 94 -1.54 -12.61 5.05
C TYR A 94 -0.51 -12.79 3.95
N ILE A 95 -0.95 -12.47 2.73
CA ILE A 95 -0.11 -12.26 1.56
C ILE A 95 -0.09 -10.79 1.17
N LYS A 96 1.01 -10.37 0.58
CA LYS A 96 1.18 -9.05 -0.05
C LYS A 96 0.95 -9.17 -1.56
N PRO A 97 0.61 -8.08 -2.27
CA PRO A 97 0.56 -8.10 -3.72
C PRO A 97 1.96 -8.32 -4.31
N ASP A 98 2.02 -9.03 -5.44
CA ASP A 98 3.27 -9.28 -6.17
C ASP A 98 3.80 -8.00 -6.85
N GLU A 99 2.89 -7.14 -7.27
CA GLU A 99 3.18 -5.85 -7.90
C GLU A 99 2.60 -4.68 -7.09
N PHE A 100 3.21 -3.51 -7.23
CA PHE A 100 2.71 -2.30 -6.60
C PHE A 100 1.35 -1.91 -7.17
N MET A 101 0.36 -1.68 -6.31
CA MET A 101 -1.01 -1.41 -6.76
C MET A 101 -1.36 0.08 -6.73
N THR A 102 -2.17 0.52 -7.69
CA THR A 102 -2.70 1.89 -7.70
C THR A 102 -4.19 1.87 -8.00
N THR A 103 -4.99 2.68 -7.32
CA THR A 103 -6.43 2.81 -7.58
C THR A 103 -6.90 4.25 -7.40
N ARG A 104 -7.90 4.66 -8.20
CA ARG A 104 -8.61 5.94 -8.01
C ARG A 104 -9.58 5.91 -6.83
N SER A 105 -9.99 4.71 -6.41
CA SER A 105 -10.93 4.52 -5.30
C SER A 105 -10.19 4.53 -3.95
N ARG A 106 -10.96 4.61 -2.86
CA ARG A 106 -10.47 4.34 -1.50
C ARG A 106 -10.31 2.86 -1.21
N HIS A 107 -10.82 1.99 -2.09
CA HIS A 107 -10.82 0.54 -1.92
C HIS A 107 -10.05 -0.12 -3.06
N VAL A 108 -9.28 -1.16 -2.73
CA VAL A 108 -8.51 -1.95 -3.68
C VAL A 108 -9.21 -3.29 -3.86
N SER A 109 -9.63 -3.62 -5.09
CA SER A 109 -10.42 -4.83 -5.34
C SER A 109 -9.65 -6.09 -4.97
N GLY A 110 -10.23 -6.91 -4.07
CA GLY A 110 -9.62 -8.17 -3.62
C GLY A 110 -8.56 -8.02 -2.53
N TRP A 111 -8.31 -6.79 -2.04
CA TRP A 111 -7.29 -6.49 -1.04
C TRP A 111 -7.88 -5.69 0.13
N GLU A 112 -7.43 -6.01 1.34
CA GLU A 112 -7.78 -5.32 2.58
C GLU A 112 -6.75 -4.22 2.84
N VAL A 113 -7.21 -3.01 3.18
CA VAL A 113 -6.33 -1.91 3.61
C VAL A 113 -6.08 -2.07 5.10
N LEU A 114 -4.88 -2.53 5.47
CA LEU A 114 -4.50 -2.75 6.87
C LEU A 114 -4.03 -1.46 7.55
N GLU A 115 -3.26 -0.64 6.84
CA GLU A 115 -2.84 0.66 7.35
C GLU A 115 -3.04 1.73 6.28
N GLN A 116 -3.81 2.76 6.64
CA GLN A 116 -3.95 3.96 5.82
C GLN A 116 -3.07 5.07 6.39
N SER A 117 -2.06 5.48 5.63
CA SER A 117 -1.17 6.54 6.10
C SER A 117 -1.77 7.94 5.98
N SER A 118 -1.23 8.87 6.76
CA SER A 118 -1.47 10.32 6.64
C SER A 118 -0.59 10.97 5.58
N TRP A 119 0.00 10.21 4.65
CA TRP A 119 0.95 10.72 3.66
C TRP A 119 0.36 10.69 2.25
N ILE A 120 0.41 11.84 1.58
CA ILE A 120 0.18 11.98 0.14
C ILE A 120 1.53 12.06 -0.55
N VAL A 121 1.70 11.19 -1.53
CA VAL A 121 2.89 11.11 -2.36
C VAL A 121 2.59 11.80 -3.68
N HIS A 122 3.48 12.68 -4.11
CA HIS A 122 3.42 13.40 -5.37
C HIS A 122 4.57 12.97 -6.27
N GLY A 123 4.34 12.98 -7.57
CA GLY A 123 5.41 12.87 -8.58
C GLY A 123 5.09 13.77 -9.74
N SER A 124 6.12 14.34 -10.36
CA SER A 124 5.98 15.37 -11.37
C SER A 124 7.05 15.23 -12.44
N SER A 125 6.65 15.21 -13.71
CA SER A 125 7.61 15.17 -14.82
C SER A 125 7.19 16.10 -15.94
N ARG A 126 8.18 16.77 -16.53
CA ARG A 126 8.02 17.53 -17.79
C ARG A 126 8.07 16.65 -19.03
N ASP A 127 8.61 15.43 -18.91
CA ASP A 127 8.94 14.58 -20.06
C ASP A 127 7.75 13.72 -20.49
N SER A 128 7.11 13.04 -19.53
CA SER A 128 5.97 12.18 -19.82
C SER A 128 5.08 11.91 -18.60
N PRO A 129 3.79 11.55 -18.82
CA PRO A 129 2.92 11.06 -17.75
C PRO A 129 3.48 9.81 -17.06
N ASP A 130 4.10 8.90 -17.80
CA ASP A 130 4.61 7.64 -17.25
C ASP A 130 5.80 7.85 -16.33
N ALA A 131 6.68 8.81 -16.65
CA ALA A 131 7.77 9.21 -15.77
C ALA A 131 7.24 9.79 -14.45
N ALA A 132 6.25 10.69 -14.51
CA ALA A 132 5.61 11.24 -13.32
C ALA A 132 4.93 10.15 -12.47
N LYS A 133 4.22 9.22 -13.12
CA LYS A 133 3.57 8.07 -12.46
C LYS A 133 4.60 7.21 -11.74
N LYS A 134 5.70 6.89 -12.41
CA LYS A 134 6.79 6.09 -11.85
C LYS A 134 7.42 6.76 -10.63
N GLU A 135 7.71 8.06 -10.74
CA GLU A 135 8.27 8.83 -9.62
C GLU A 135 7.35 8.79 -8.39
N THR A 136 6.03 8.92 -8.57
CA THR A 136 5.07 8.80 -7.46
C THR A 136 5.08 7.40 -6.84
N MET A 137 5.12 6.34 -7.65
CA MET A 137 5.19 4.96 -7.14
C MET A 137 6.51 4.70 -6.40
N ASP A 138 7.64 5.14 -6.95
CA ASP A 138 8.96 5.02 -6.32
C ASP A 138 9.00 5.77 -4.98
N GLY A 139 8.39 6.95 -4.90
CA GLY A 139 8.22 7.70 -3.65
C GLY A 139 7.40 6.94 -2.60
N ALA A 140 6.29 6.31 -3.01
CA ALA A 140 5.45 5.53 -2.10
C ALA A 140 6.18 4.29 -1.58
N VAL A 141 6.93 3.59 -2.45
CA VAL A 141 7.77 2.45 -2.07
C VAL A 141 8.84 2.87 -1.05
N ARG A 142 9.44 4.06 -1.18
CA ARG A 142 10.43 4.58 -0.21
C ARG A 142 9.87 4.78 1.19
N ILE A 143 8.57 5.08 1.31
CA ILE A 143 7.89 5.18 2.61
C ILE A 143 7.57 3.79 3.18
N GLY A 144 7.62 2.75 2.34
CA GLY A 144 7.28 1.37 2.69
C GLY A 144 5.84 0.98 2.34
N ALA A 145 5.13 1.82 1.56
CA ALA A 145 3.81 1.47 1.05
C ALA A 145 3.91 0.40 -0.04
N ASN A 146 2.84 -0.37 -0.22
CA ASN A 146 2.71 -1.33 -1.33
C ASN A 146 1.53 -0.99 -2.25
N ALA A 147 0.77 0.06 -1.93
CA ALA A 147 -0.24 0.61 -2.81
C ALA A 147 -0.50 2.11 -2.62
N LEU A 148 -1.11 2.73 -3.63
CA LEU A 148 -1.66 4.08 -3.61
C LEU A 148 -3.17 4.06 -3.84
N ILE A 149 -3.92 4.70 -2.94
CA ILE A 149 -5.37 4.96 -3.10
C ILE A 149 -5.62 6.44 -3.42
N ASN A 150 -6.80 6.75 -3.95
CA ASN A 150 -7.12 8.09 -4.47
C ASN A 150 -6.03 8.59 -5.44
N PHE A 151 -5.54 7.69 -6.29
CA PHE A 151 -4.44 7.96 -7.20
C PHE A 151 -4.95 8.79 -8.40
N GLU A 152 -4.53 10.04 -8.46
CA GLU A 152 -5.05 11.05 -9.37
C GLU A 152 -3.97 11.58 -10.30
N TYR A 153 -4.38 11.88 -11.53
CA TYR A 153 -3.56 12.54 -12.54
C TYR A 153 -4.05 13.96 -12.77
N TYR A 154 -3.13 14.92 -12.82
CA TYR A 154 -3.43 16.31 -13.17
C TYR A 154 -2.27 16.98 -13.90
N LYS A 155 -2.55 18.11 -14.56
CA LYS A 155 -1.57 18.90 -15.30
C LYS A 155 -1.40 20.27 -14.65
N THR A 156 -0.17 20.74 -14.63
CA THR A 156 0.16 22.14 -14.29
C THR A 156 0.96 22.75 -15.43
N THR A 157 1.07 24.08 -15.46
CA THR A 157 1.86 24.79 -16.48
C THR A 157 3.16 25.28 -15.83
N GLY A 158 4.29 24.86 -16.40
CA GLY A 158 5.59 25.43 -16.12
C GLY A 158 5.92 26.55 -17.10
N SER A 159 6.77 27.47 -16.69
CA SER A 159 7.18 28.62 -17.50
C SER A 159 8.68 28.86 -17.37
N GLU A 160 9.37 29.01 -18.50
CA GLU A 160 10.81 29.30 -18.56
C GLU A 160 11.06 30.47 -19.51
N PRO A 161 12.12 31.28 -19.31
CA PRO A 161 12.53 32.30 -20.27
C PRO A 161 12.85 31.63 -21.61
N GLY A 162 12.19 32.06 -22.70
CA GLY A 162 12.52 31.60 -24.04
C GLY A 162 13.83 32.18 -24.54
N THR A 163 14.29 31.72 -25.71
CA THR A 163 15.49 32.22 -26.40
C THR A 163 15.38 33.66 -26.91
N GLY A 164 14.28 34.37 -26.60
CA GLY A 164 14.02 35.77 -26.93
C GLY A 164 13.21 36.46 -25.82
N ASN A 165 12.51 37.56 -26.11
CA ASN A 165 11.71 38.32 -25.12
C ASN A 165 10.40 37.64 -24.66
N GLY A 166 10.22 36.35 -24.93
CA GLY A 166 8.98 35.61 -24.66
C GLY A 166 9.14 34.55 -23.58
N THR A 167 8.07 34.29 -22.83
CA THR A 167 8.00 33.20 -21.86
C THR A 167 7.53 31.92 -22.55
N TYR A 168 8.32 30.86 -22.46
CA TYR A 168 7.95 29.53 -22.95
C TYR A 168 7.14 28.79 -21.88
N ASN A 169 5.91 28.41 -22.22
CA ASN A 169 5.05 27.62 -21.33
C ASN A 169 5.09 26.14 -21.74
N TYR A 170 5.24 25.25 -20.76
CA TYR A 170 5.21 23.81 -20.96
C TYR A 170 4.26 23.14 -19.97
N THR A 171 3.77 21.96 -20.36
CA THR A 171 2.93 21.15 -19.48
C THR A 171 3.80 20.33 -18.54
N ILE A 172 3.44 20.31 -17.26
CA ILE A 172 4.00 19.42 -16.25
C ILE A 172 2.93 18.37 -15.92
N HIS A 173 3.31 17.11 -16.02
CA HIS A 173 2.48 15.97 -15.67
C HIS A 173 2.65 15.69 -14.19
N ASN A 174 1.55 15.60 -13.45
CA ASN A 174 1.59 15.35 -12.01
C ASN A 174 0.70 14.18 -11.65
N PHE A 175 1.17 13.38 -10.69
CA PHE A 175 0.38 12.38 -10.02
C PHE A 175 0.43 12.61 -8.53
N ARG A 176 -0.68 12.28 -7.86
CA ARG A 176 -0.72 12.20 -6.40
C ARG A 176 -1.51 10.99 -5.94
N GLY A 177 -1.19 10.46 -4.78
CA GLY A 177 -1.97 9.39 -4.15
C GLY A 177 -1.67 9.26 -2.68
N ARG A 178 -2.60 8.72 -1.92
CA ARG A 178 -2.41 8.42 -0.50
C ARG A 178 -1.74 7.06 -0.36
N ALA A 179 -0.61 7.02 0.35
CA ALA A 179 0.16 5.81 0.61
C ALA A 179 -0.58 4.90 1.59
N VAL A 180 -0.67 3.60 1.27
CA VAL A 180 -1.32 2.60 2.11
C VAL A 180 -0.56 1.28 2.13
N THR A 181 -0.79 0.51 3.17
CA THR A 181 -0.40 -0.90 3.24
C THR A 181 -1.64 -1.76 3.04
N ILE A 182 -1.64 -2.56 1.98
CA ILE A 182 -2.67 -3.55 1.69
C ILE A 182 -2.16 -4.97 1.86
N ALA A 183 -3.06 -5.88 2.22
CA ALA A 183 -2.78 -7.30 2.26
C ALA A 183 -4.06 -8.09 2.02
N LYS A 184 -3.93 -9.39 1.76
CA LYS A 184 -5.08 -10.30 1.65
C LYS A 184 -4.87 -11.44 2.65
N ARG A 185 -5.89 -11.72 3.47
CA ARG A 185 -5.87 -12.90 4.34
C ARG A 185 -5.79 -14.16 3.49
N ASN A 186 -4.87 -15.05 3.83
CA ASN A 186 -4.67 -16.29 3.09
C ASN A 186 -3.91 -17.27 3.97
N SER A 187 -4.39 -18.51 4.07
CA SER A 187 -3.79 -19.52 4.94
C SER A 187 -2.38 -19.99 4.56
N LYS A 188 -1.94 -19.72 3.33
CA LYS A 188 -0.55 -19.92 2.89
C LYS A 188 0.33 -18.68 3.09
N GLY A 189 -0.21 -17.64 3.72
CA GLY A 189 0.50 -16.42 4.04
C GLY A 189 1.69 -16.67 4.96
N LYS A 190 2.67 -15.78 4.90
CA LYS A 190 3.87 -15.82 5.76
C LYS A 190 3.95 -14.66 6.73
N HIS A 191 3.05 -13.70 6.60
CA HIS A 191 3.08 -12.44 7.31
C HIS A 191 1.93 -12.35 8.28
N LEU A 192 2.19 -11.79 9.46
CA LEU A 192 1.17 -11.45 10.44
C LEU A 192 0.74 -10.00 10.22
N GLU A 193 -0.41 -9.63 10.79
CA GLU A 193 -0.94 -8.26 10.69
C GLU A 193 0.05 -7.20 11.16
N SER A 194 0.82 -7.51 12.21
CA SER A 194 1.87 -6.64 12.77
C SER A 194 2.95 -6.25 11.77
N ASP A 195 3.22 -7.10 10.77
CA ASP A 195 4.27 -6.86 9.76
C ASP A 195 3.89 -5.72 8.79
N PHE A 196 2.60 -5.40 8.72
CA PHE A 196 2.04 -4.38 7.83
C PHE A 196 1.85 -3.02 8.50
N LEU A 197 2.15 -2.93 9.81
CA LEU A 197 2.04 -1.71 10.59
C LEU A 197 3.31 -0.85 10.55
N GLY A 198 3.17 0.43 10.90
CA GLY A 198 4.26 1.38 11.03
C GLY A 198 4.55 2.20 9.76
N LEU A 199 3.66 2.18 8.77
CA LEU A 199 3.79 3.00 7.57
C LEU A 199 3.84 4.50 7.91
N ASN A 200 3.00 4.95 8.85
CA ASN A 200 3.00 6.34 9.30
C ASN A 200 4.32 6.75 9.94
N GLU A 201 4.87 5.92 10.84
CA GLU A 201 6.13 6.19 11.52
C GLU A 201 7.30 6.26 10.53
N LYS A 202 7.36 5.30 9.58
CA LYS A 202 8.35 5.32 8.50
C LYS A 202 8.24 6.59 7.65
N GLY A 203 7.02 7.04 7.36
CA GLY A 203 6.78 8.29 6.64
C GLY A 203 7.25 9.53 7.41
N GLU A 204 7.00 9.59 8.74
CA GLU A 204 7.51 10.67 9.59
C GLU A 204 9.04 10.71 9.62
N GLN A 205 9.68 9.57 9.85
CA GLN A 205 11.14 9.46 9.86
C GLN A 205 11.74 9.87 8.52
N LEU A 206 11.12 9.46 7.40
CA LEU A 206 11.56 9.85 6.07
C LEU A 206 11.38 11.35 5.85
N LYS A 207 10.20 11.91 6.18
CA LYS A 207 9.93 13.35 6.03
C LYS A 207 10.90 14.19 6.83
N ALA A 208 11.17 13.82 8.09
CA ALA A 208 12.14 14.51 8.94
C ALA A 208 13.54 14.54 8.31
N ARG A 209 14.00 13.40 7.76
CA ARG A 209 15.28 13.31 7.05
C ARG A 209 15.31 14.21 5.81
N LEU A 210 14.25 14.20 4.99
CA LEU A 210 14.17 15.01 3.78
C LEU A 210 14.17 16.52 4.11
N ILE A 211 13.51 16.93 5.18
CA ILE A 211 13.53 18.33 5.67
C ILE A 211 14.95 18.74 6.07
N GLU A 212 15.69 17.85 6.75
CA GLU A 212 17.08 18.11 7.12
C GLU A 212 17.98 18.26 5.88
N ASP A 213 17.79 17.40 4.88
CA ASP A 213 18.53 17.46 3.62
C ASP A 213 18.20 18.73 2.82
N THR A 214 16.93 19.14 2.81
CA THR A 214 16.49 20.44 2.26
C THR A 214 17.19 21.60 2.97
N LYS A 215 17.26 21.57 4.31
CA LYS A 215 17.95 22.60 5.10
C LYS A 215 19.45 22.64 4.79
N LYS A 216 20.12 21.49 4.73
CA LYS A 216 21.54 21.38 4.35
C LYS A 216 21.79 21.93 2.95
N SER A 217 20.91 21.62 1.99
CA SER A 217 20.99 22.14 0.62
C SER A 217 20.85 23.67 0.57
N LYS A 218 19.87 24.22 1.29
CA LYS A 218 19.67 25.69 1.41
C LYS A 218 20.86 26.37 2.09
N ASN A 219 21.43 25.78 3.13
CA ASN A 219 22.62 26.30 3.79
C ASN A 219 23.84 26.31 2.85
N LYS A 220 24.08 25.21 2.13
CA LYS A 220 25.16 25.13 1.13
C LYS A 220 25.01 26.21 0.07
N ARG A 221 23.79 26.37 -0.47
CA ARG A 221 23.47 27.46 -1.41
C ARG A 221 23.82 28.83 -0.81
N ASN A 222 23.36 29.11 0.41
CA ASN A 222 23.58 30.42 1.05
C ASN A 222 25.07 30.68 1.25
N VAL A 223 25.87 29.68 1.65
CA VAL A 223 27.33 29.79 1.75
C VAL A 223 27.97 30.10 0.40
N ILE A 224 27.55 29.43 -0.67
CA ILE A 224 28.05 29.70 -2.03
C ILE A 224 27.77 31.15 -2.43
N TRP A 225 26.55 31.65 -2.18
CA TRP A 225 26.20 33.04 -2.50
C TRP A 225 26.93 34.07 -1.62
N LEU A 226 27.22 33.74 -0.36
CA LEU A 226 28.07 34.58 0.50
C LEU A 226 29.50 34.68 -0.05
N ILE A 227 30.09 33.56 -0.48
CA ILE A 227 31.42 33.53 -1.09
C ILE A 227 31.43 34.33 -2.40
N VAL A 228 30.44 34.11 -3.26
CA VAL A 228 30.30 34.85 -4.53
C VAL A 228 30.18 36.36 -4.27
N SER A 229 29.35 36.76 -3.30
CA SER A 229 29.18 38.17 -2.91
C SER A 229 30.48 38.80 -2.38
N LEU A 230 31.24 38.06 -1.57
CA LEU A 230 32.54 38.53 -1.07
C LEU A 230 33.56 38.69 -2.19
N LEU A 231 33.64 37.72 -3.12
CA LEU A 231 34.57 37.74 -4.25
C LEU A 231 34.23 38.84 -5.26
N THR A 232 32.94 39.11 -5.51
CA THR A 232 32.52 40.24 -6.36
C THR A 232 32.84 41.57 -5.70
N PHE A 233 32.66 41.70 -4.39
CA PHE A 233 33.02 42.91 -3.64
C PHE A 233 34.54 43.19 -3.67
N ILE A 234 35.37 42.17 -3.48
CA ILE A 234 36.84 42.28 -3.62
C ILE A 234 37.22 42.67 -5.05
N SER A 235 36.59 42.08 -6.05
CA SER A 235 36.89 42.39 -7.46
C SER A 235 36.55 43.84 -7.82
N LEU A 236 35.50 44.41 -7.20
CA LEU A 236 35.08 45.79 -7.40
C LEU A 236 36.05 46.81 -6.78
N SER A 237 36.72 46.47 -5.66
CA SER A 237 37.69 47.36 -5.01
C SER A 237 39.04 47.41 -5.73
N THR A 238 39.35 46.39 -6.55
CA THR A 238 40.57 46.38 -7.35
C THR A 238 40.37 47.15 -8.66
N VAL A 239 41.10 48.26 -8.85
CA VAL A 239 41.00 49.19 -10.01
C VAL A 239 41.57 48.58 -11.32
N PHE A 240 41.62 47.26 -11.43
CA PHE A 240 42.13 46.60 -12.65
C PHE A 240 41.05 46.61 -13.73
N PHE A 241 41.45 46.89 -14.98
CA PHE A 241 40.60 46.84 -16.18
C PHE A 241 39.81 45.53 -16.36
N ASN A 242 40.23 44.44 -15.69
CA ASN A 242 39.61 43.12 -15.78
C ASN A 242 38.56 42.82 -14.68
N SER A 243 38.28 43.76 -13.77
CA SER A 243 37.35 43.55 -12.63
C SER A 243 35.95 43.08 -13.07
N VAL A 244 35.46 43.58 -14.21
CA VAL A 244 34.16 43.20 -14.79
C VAL A 244 34.11 41.71 -15.18
N PHE A 245 35.18 41.17 -15.77
CA PHE A 245 35.24 39.76 -16.16
C PHE A 245 35.20 38.83 -14.94
N TYR A 246 35.87 39.20 -13.86
CA TYR A 246 35.84 38.43 -12.61
C TYR A 246 34.46 38.45 -11.95
N ILE A 247 33.76 39.58 -11.96
CA ILE A 247 32.39 39.68 -11.44
C ILE A 247 31.45 38.76 -12.21
N ILE A 248 31.50 38.79 -13.55
CA ILE A 248 30.67 37.91 -14.40
C ILE A 248 31.00 36.44 -14.11
N PHE A 249 32.28 36.09 -13.99
CA PHE A 249 32.74 34.74 -13.70
C PHE A 249 32.22 34.22 -12.34
N PHE A 250 32.32 35.02 -11.27
CA PHE A 250 31.84 34.60 -9.94
C PHE A 250 30.32 34.48 -9.88
N VAL A 251 29.58 35.39 -10.54
CA VAL A 251 28.11 35.29 -10.65
C VAL A 251 27.73 34.02 -11.41
N PHE A 252 28.46 33.67 -12.48
CA PHE A 252 28.24 32.42 -13.21
C PHE A 252 28.47 31.19 -12.31
N ILE A 253 29.55 31.15 -11.53
CA ILE A 253 29.79 30.10 -10.53
C ILE A 253 28.63 30.01 -9.53
N GLY A 254 28.15 31.16 -9.03
CA GLY A 254 26.99 31.23 -8.14
C GLY A 254 25.73 30.63 -8.78
N PHE A 255 25.50 30.86 -10.07
CA PHE A 255 24.34 30.29 -10.76
C PHE A 255 24.45 28.77 -11.00
N VAL A 256 25.66 28.27 -11.25
CA VAL A 256 25.92 26.84 -11.46
C VAL A 256 25.82 26.05 -10.14
N PHE A 257 26.43 26.55 -9.06
CA PHE A 257 26.55 25.81 -7.80
C PHE A 257 25.58 26.26 -6.70
N GLY A 258 25.03 27.47 -6.80
CA GLY A 258 24.12 28.08 -5.82
C GLY A 258 22.65 27.72 -6.04
N ARG A 259 22.37 26.49 -6.49
CA ARG A 259 21.01 25.94 -6.53
C ARG A 259 20.74 25.14 -5.26
N SER A 260 19.52 25.21 -4.74
CA SER A 260 19.04 24.35 -3.67
C SER A 260 17.98 23.39 -4.20
N THR A 261 17.93 22.21 -3.63
CA THR A 261 16.93 21.17 -3.94
C THR A 261 16.02 21.00 -2.74
N ASP A 262 14.70 21.03 -2.98
CA ASP A 262 13.69 20.76 -1.97
C ASP A 262 13.34 19.26 -2.00
N TYR A 263 14.04 18.47 -1.18
CA TYR A 263 13.93 17.01 -1.16
C TYR A 263 12.61 16.49 -0.59
N ASP A 264 11.91 17.31 0.18
CA ASP A 264 10.70 16.92 0.90
C ASP A 264 9.40 17.30 0.18
N SER A 265 9.49 18.03 -0.94
CA SER A 265 8.37 18.59 -1.70
C SER A 265 7.38 17.55 -2.23
N TRP A 266 7.84 16.33 -2.50
CA TRP A 266 7.03 15.24 -3.04
C TRP A 266 6.22 14.49 -1.97
N LEU A 267 6.46 14.76 -0.68
CA LEU A 267 5.82 14.06 0.43
C LEU A 267 5.04 15.04 1.32
N GLU A 268 3.72 14.99 1.26
CA GLU A 268 2.82 15.91 1.97
C GLU A 268 1.97 15.17 3.00
N ARG A 269 1.60 15.85 4.09
CA ARG A 269 0.66 15.31 5.07
C ARG A 269 -0.78 15.57 4.63
N ALA A 270 -1.58 14.52 4.67
CA ALA A 270 -2.93 14.45 4.11
C ALA A 270 -4.02 15.11 4.96
#